data_AF-A0A7C3HKZ3-F1
#
_entry.id   AF-A0A7C3HKZ3-F1
#
_cell.length_a   1.000
_cell.length_b   1.000
_cell.length_c   1.000
_cell.angle_alpha   90.00
_cell.angle_beta   90.00
_cell.angle_gamma   90.00
#
_symmetry.space_group_name_H-M   'P 1'
#
loop_
_entity.id
_entity.type
_entity.pdbx_description
1 polymer ?
#
loop_
_entity_poly.entity_id
_entity_poly.type
_entity_poly.pdbx_seq_one_letter_code
_entity_poly.pdbx_strand_id
1 'polypeptide(L)' 'NLVAGTCRFGSDPATSVLNADCRAHEVDNLYVTDGSFMPTGGSVPYTWTIYANAFRVAERLVHHLGGVKPGSAA' A
#
# COMPACT_ATOMS: atom_id res chain seq x y z
N ASN A 1 -2.17 18.16 -12.23
CA ASN A 1 -1.01 17.90 -11.35
C ASN A 1 -1.28 16.82 -10.29
N LEU A 2 -2.31 15.98 -10.45
CA LEU A 2 -2.59 14.87 -9.53
C LEU A 2 -2.54 13.58 -10.35
N VAL A 3 -1.42 12.85 -10.26
CA VAL A 3 -1.24 11.55 -10.94
C VAL A 3 -1.37 10.45 -9.89
N ALA A 4 -2.14 9.42 -10.20
CA ALA A 4 -2.43 8.31 -9.30
C ALA A 4 -2.81 7.06 -10.12
N GLY A 5 -2.77 5.88 -9.49
CA GLY A 5 -3.30 4.64 -10.06
C GLY A 5 -2.41 3.84 -11.02
N THR A 6 -1.13 4.21 -11.17
CA THR A 6 -0.17 3.49 -12.02
C THR A 6 0.19 2.10 -11.49
N CYS A 7 0.09 1.89 -10.17
CA CYS A 7 0.20 0.57 -9.52
C CYS A 7 -1.02 0.33 -8.65
N ARG A 8 -2.23 0.56 -9.19
CA ARG A 8 -3.46 0.48 -8.40
C ARG A 8 -3.58 -0.85 -7.67
N PHE A 9 -4.11 -0.82 -6.45
CA PHE A 9 -4.52 -2.04 -5.79
C PHE A 9 -5.82 -2.60 -6.37
N GLY A 10 -6.11 -3.87 -6.10
CA GLY A 10 -7.35 -4.53 -6.45
C GLY A 10 -7.37 -5.98 -5.96
N SER A 11 -8.51 -6.63 -6.13
CA SER A 11 -8.67 -8.06 -5.81
C SER A 11 -8.29 -8.98 -6.96
N ASP A 12 -8.18 -8.45 -8.18
CA ASP A 12 -7.90 -9.21 -9.39
C ASP A 12 -6.52 -8.86 -9.96
N PRO A 13 -5.56 -9.81 -10.01
CA PRO A 13 -4.22 -9.56 -10.55
C PRO A 13 -4.20 -9.28 -12.05
N ALA A 14 -5.25 -9.65 -12.80
CA ALA A 14 -5.32 -9.33 -14.23
C ALA A 14 -5.60 -7.84 -14.50
N THR A 15 -6.11 -7.11 -13.50
CA THR A 15 -6.52 -5.70 -13.63
C THR A 15 -5.91 -4.78 -12.59
N SER A 16 -5.08 -5.30 -11.69
CA SER A 16 -4.40 -4.53 -10.65
C SER A 16 -2.99 -5.03 -10.41
N VAL A 17 -2.10 -4.14 -9.98
CA VAL A 17 -0.69 -4.47 -9.73
C VAL A 17 -0.50 -4.98 -8.30
N LEU A 18 -1.27 -4.43 -7.36
CA LEU A 18 -1.17 -4.72 -5.95
C LEU A 18 -2.45 -5.36 -5.40
N ASN A 19 -2.34 -6.14 -4.34
CA ASN A 19 -3.48 -6.53 -3.53
C ASN A 19 -3.90 -5.40 -2.56
N ALA A 20 -4.96 -5.60 -1.78
CA ALA A 20 -5.48 -4.61 -0.83
C ALA A 20 -4.47 -4.15 0.24
N ASP A 21 -3.42 -4.94 0.49
CA ASP A 21 -2.33 -4.60 1.41
C ASP A 21 -1.15 -3.94 0.72
N CYS A 22 -1.35 -3.45 -0.51
CA CYS A 22 -0.34 -2.79 -1.33
C CYS A 22 0.89 -3.66 -1.60
N ARG A 23 0.74 -4.98 -1.52
CA ARG A 23 1.75 -5.96 -1.92
C ARG A 23 1.56 -6.32 -3.38
N ALA A 24 2.64 -6.42 -4.14
CA ALA A 24 2.56 -6.93 -5.51
C ALA A 24 1.96 -8.34 -5.53
N HIS A 25 1.11 -8.63 -6.53
CA HIS A 25 0.51 -9.97 -6.65
C HIS A 25 1.55 -11.06 -6.94
N GLU A 26 2.59 -10.72 -7.69
CA GLU A 26 3.59 -11.67 -8.20
C GLU A 26 4.81 -11.85 -7.27
N VAL A 27 4.99 -10.97 -6.29
CA VAL A 27 6.20 -10.92 -5.44
C VAL A 27 5.82 -10.74 -3.98
N ASP A 28 6.15 -11.72 -3.15
CA ASP A 28 5.68 -11.80 -1.75
C ASP A 28 6.30 -10.75 -0.81
N ASN A 29 7.41 -10.12 -1.17
CA ASN A 29 8.11 -9.15 -0.32
C ASN A 29 8.24 -7.76 -0.96
N LEU A 30 7.45 -7.46 -2.01
CA LEU A 30 7.44 -6.16 -2.69
C LEU A 30 6.16 -5.39 -2.38
N TYR A 31 6.30 -4.15 -1.90
CA TYR A 31 5.20 -3.28 -1.49
C TYR A 31 5.34 -1.89 -2.08
N VAL A 32 4.21 -1.22 -2.37
CA VAL A 32 4.17 0.14 -2.94
C VAL A 32 3.17 1.00 -2.18
N THR A 33 3.63 2.07 -1.54
CA THR A 33 2.79 2.91 -0.64
C THR A 33 2.87 4.40 -1.00
N ASP A 34 2.70 4.75 -2.27
CA ASP A 34 2.71 6.13 -2.79
C ASP A 34 1.37 6.48 -3.48
N GLY A 35 1.30 7.54 -4.30
CA GLY A 35 0.05 7.87 -5.03
C GLY A 35 -0.40 6.82 -6.04
N SER A 36 0.48 5.88 -6.43
CA SER A 36 0.19 4.91 -7.48
C SER A 36 -0.79 3.83 -7.06
N PHE A 37 -0.94 3.51 -5.75
CA PHE A 37 -1.84 2.45 -5.28
C PHE A 37 -3.33 2.80 -5.41
N MET A 38 -3.65 4.10 -5.56
CA MET A 38 -5.02 4.60 -5.52
C MET A 38 -5.84 3.99 -6.67
N PRO A 39 -6.94 3.28 -6.38
CA PRO A 39 -7.79 2.67 -7.42
C PRO A 39 -8.62 3.71 -8.20
N THR A 40 -8.84 4.88 -7.58
CA THR A 40 -9.65 5.96 -8.13
C THR A 40 -8.88 7.28 -8.06
N GLY A 41 -9.09 8.13 -9.07
CA GLY A 41 -8.65 9.51 -9.03
C GLY A 41 -9.61 10.36 -8.19
N GLY A 42 -9.06 11.27 -7.40
CA GLY A 42 -9.80 12.29 -6.67
C GLY A 42 -9.46 13.71 -7.14
N SER A 43 -10.31 14.66 -6.80
CA SER A 43 -10.13 16.08 -7.15
C SER A 43 -9.33 16.89 -6.12
N VAL A 44 -8.75 16.23 -5.12
CA VAL A 44 -8.00 16.83 -4.01
C VAL A 44 -6.63 16.14 -3.83
N PRO A 45 -5.64 16.81 -3.21
CA PRO A 45 -4.33 16.20 -2.97
C PRO A 45 -4.41 14.91 -2.14
N TYR A 46 -3.62 13.90 -2.52
CA TYR A 46 -3.64 12.57 -1.90
C TYR A 46 -2.71 12.41 -0.70
N THR A 47 -1.95 13.45 -0.34
CA THR A 47 -0.84 13.36 0.62
C THR A 47 -1.21 12.65 1.93
N TRP A 48 -2.33 13.03 2.54
CA TRP A 48 -2.78 12.42 3.79
C TRP A 48 -3.24 10.98 3.64
N THR A 49 -3.90 10.65 2.53
CA THR A 49 -4.29 9.28 2.21
C THR A 49 -3.07 8.39 1.99
N ILE A 50 -2.04 8.92 1.33
CA ILE A 50 -0.77 8.21 1.13
C ILE A 50 -0.11 7.90 2.48
N TYR A 51 0.02 8.89 3.38
CA TYR A 51 0.61 8.65 4.69
C TYR A 51 -0.19 7.66 5.54
N ALA A 52 -1.52 7.82 5.60
CA ALA A 52 -2.37 6.90 6.36
C ALA A 52 -2.25 5.47 5.84
N ASN A 53 -2.22 5.29 4.52
CA ASN A 53 -2.06 3.98 3.92
C ASN A 53 -0.66 3.38 4.14
N ALA A 54 0.39 4.20 4.07
CA ALA A 54 1.77 3.76 4.33
C ALA A 54 1.91 3.20 5.76
N PHE A 55 1.33 3.87 6.77
CA PHE A 55 1.32 3.35 8.14
C PHE A 55 0.54 2.02 8.25
N ARG A 56 -0.66 1.94 7.66
CA ARG A 56 -1.45 0.71 7.64
C ARG A 56 -0.68 -0.46 7.02
N VAL A 57 0.00 -0.24 5.89
CA VAL A 57 0.78 -1.27 5.18
C VAL A 57 2.03 -1.64 5.98
N ALA A 58 2.71 -0.69 6.61
CA ALA A 58 3.84 -0.96 7.48
C ALA A 58 3.48 -1.92 8.62
N GLU A 59 2.29 -1.77 9.23
CA GLU A 59 1.83 -2.72 10.25
C GLU A 59 1.65 -4.14 9.71
N ARG A 60 1.11 -4.28 8.49
CA ARG A 60 0.96 -5.58 7.82
C ARG A 60 2.30 -6.18 7.44
N LEU A 61 3.25 -5.35 6.98
CA LEU A 61 4.61 -5.76 6.66
C LEU A 61 5.33 -6.31 7.89
N VAL A 62 5.23 -5.61 9.03
CA VAL A 62 5.80 -6.06 10.31
C VAL A 62 5.22 -7.42 10.71
N HIS A 63 3.90 -7.59 10.62
CA HIS A 63 3.25 -8.88 10.91
C HIS A 63 3.70 -9.99 9.94
N HIS A 64 3.79 -9.69 8.64
CA HIS A 64 4.17 -10.68 7.63
C HIS A 64 5.62 -11.14 7.79
N LEU A 65 6.55 -10.21 8.06
CA LEU A 65 7.98 -10.52 8.19
C LEU A 65 8.38 -10.96 9.61
N GLY A 66 7.44 -11.08 10.55
CA GLY A 66 7.73 -11.43 11.94
C GLY A 66 8.51 -10.36 12.70
N GLY A 67 8.44 -9.10 12.24
CA GLY A 67 9.08 -7.98 12.90
C GLY A 67 8.40 -7.62 14.23
N VAL A 68 9.15 -7.04 15.15
CA VAL A 68 8.62 -6.54 16.42
C VAL A 68 8.25 -5.07 16.26
N LYS A 69 7.02 -4.70 16.64
CA LYS A 69 6.63 -3.27 16.66
C LYS A 69 7.53 -2.52 17.64
N PRO A 70 8.09 -1.36 17.26
CA PRO A 70 8.80 -0.49 18.21
C PRO A 70 7.89 -0.22 19.43
N GLY A 71 8.35 -0.60 20.62
CA GLY A 71 7.58 -0.48 21.87
C GLY A 71 6.76 -1.70 22.29
N SER A 72 6.78 -2.81 21.55
CA SER A 72 6.15 -4.08 21.98
C SER A 72 7.10 -5.03 22.73
N ALA A 73 8.37 -4.65 22.90
CA ALA A 73 9.29 -5.28 23.83
C ALA A 73 9.08 -4.64 25.22
N ALA A 74 8.18 -5.24 25.99
CA ALA A 74 8.01 -5.02 27.43
C ALA A 74 8.03 -6.40 28.11
#